data_AF-A0A6C0KU62-F1
#
_entry.id   AF-A0A6C0KU62-F1
#
_cell.length_a   1.000
_cell.length_b   1.000
_cell.length_c   1.000
_cell.angle_alpha   90.00
_cell.angle_beta   90.00
_cell.angle_gamma   90.00
#
_symmetry.space_group_name_H-M   'P 1'
#
loop_
_entity.id
_entity.type
_entity.pdbx_description
1 polymer ?
#
loop_
_entity_poly.entity_id
_entity_poly.type
_entity_poly.pdbx_seq_one_letter_code
_entity_poly.pdbx_strand_id
1 'polypeptide(L)'
;MKRSKSDAFPTSEIRSIISEIVQSTLPEKERLIHFEKLYPDFLKHHALLCTMACKGNFDMGHFEYMMQMRDKINNKEETEESASVKVGQVLFNQYVEPVIKE
;
A
#
# COMPACT_ATOMS: atom_id res chain seq x y z
N MET A 1 9.92 1.27 26.95
CA MET A 1 8.95 1.08 25.84
C MET A 1 9.57 1.66 24.57
N LYS A 2 10.05 0.82 23.66
CA LYS A 2 10.58 1.28 22.37
C LYS A 2 9.38 1.70 21.52
N ARG A 3 9.24 2.99 21.23
CA ARG A 3 8.36 3.45 20.15
C ARG A 3 8.92 2.83 18.87
N SER A 4 8.17 1.93 18.24
CA SER A 4 8.39 1.56 16.85
C SER A 4 8.43 2.86 16.04
N LYS A 5 9.38 2.99 15.12
CA LYS A 5 9.54 4.14 14.23
C LYS A 5 8.27 4.25 13.38
N SER A 6 7.23 4.92 13.89
CA SER A 6 6.00 5.14 13.15
C SER A 6 6.36 5.87 11.86
N ASP A 7 6.17 5.18 10.75
CA ASP A 7 6.10 5.68 9.38
C ASP A 7 5.94 7.19 9.29
N ALA A 8 6.84 7.85 8.58
CA ALA A 8 6.88 9.30 8.46
C ALA A 8 5.62 9.93 7.80
N PHE A 9 4.74 9.11 7.22
CA PHE A 9 3.58 9.55 6.44
C PHE A 9 2.26 9.06 7.07
N PRO A 10 1.29 9.95 7.38
CA PRO A 10 -0.05 9.59 7.77
C PRO A 10 -0.76 8.72 6.72
N THR A 11 -1.67 7.82 7.14
CA THR A 11 -2.37 6.92 6.20
C THR A 11 -3.15 7.69 5.14
N SER A 12 -3.74 8.82 5.53
CA SER A 12 -4.45 9.72 4.62
C SER A 12 -3.56 10.27 3.52
N GLU A 13 -2.31 10.62 3.84
CA GLU A 13 -1.35 11.15 2.85
C GLU A 13 -0.91 10.05 1.88
N ILE A 14 -0.61 8.85 2.38
CA ILE A 14 -0.30 7.69 1.53
C ILE A 14 -1.47 7.39 0.59
N ARG A 15 -2.71 7.35 1.10
CA ARG A 15 -3.91 7.14 0.27
C ARG A 15 -4.04 8.20 -0.82
N SER A 16 -3.88 9.48 -0.48
CA SER A 16 -4.00 10.59 -1.43
C SER A 16 -2.99 10.47 -2.57
N ILE A 17 -1.71 10.26 -2.24
CA ILE A 17 -0.64 10.18 -3.24
C ILE A 17 -0.85 8.96 -4.15
N ILE A 18 -1.17 7.80 -3.60
CA ILE A 18 -1.41 6.59 -4.42
C ILE A 18 -2.65 6.75 -5.30
N SER A 19 -3.72 7.35 -4.78
CA SER A 19 -4.92 7.64 -5.57
C SER A 19 -4.59 8.54 -6.75
N GLU A 20 -3.79 9.59 -6.55
CA GLU A 20 -3.34 10.50 -7.60
C GLU A 20 -2.49 9.78 -8.67
N ILE A 21 -1.57 8.91 -8.25
CA ILE A 21 -0.72 8.13 -9.19
C ILE A 21 -1.57 7.19 -10.05
N VAL A 22 -2.52 6.49 -9.43
CA VAL A 22 -3.36 5.50 -10.12
C VAL A 22 -4.33 6.19 -11.08
N GLN A 23 -4.89 7.35 -10.70
CA GLN A 23 -5.80 8.14 -11.52
C GLN A 23 -5.09 9.01 -12.58
N SER A 24 -3.77 9.12 -12.51
CA SER A 24 -2.98 9.88 -13.47
C SER A 24 -3.24 9.42 -14.91
N THR A 25 -3.44 10.37 -15.82
CA THR A 25 -3.57 10.10 -17.26
C THR A 25 -2.22 10.02 -17.98
N LEU A 26 -1.11 10.21 -17.26
CA LEU A 26 0.23 10.14 -17.84
C LEU A 26 0.53 8.72 -18.34
N PRO A 27 1.36 8.57 -19.39
CA PRO A 27 1.89 7.28 -19.79
C PRO A 27 2.68 6.61 -18.65
N GLU A 28 2.57 5.30 -18.50
CA GLU A 28 3.26 4.52 -17.44
C GLU A 28 4.75 4.86 -17.32
N LYS A 29 5.44 5.00 -18.47
CA LYS A 29 6.88 5.31 -18.53
C LYS A 29 7.24 6.70 -17.99
N GLU A 30 6.27 7.62 -17.96
CA GLU A 30 6.46 9.00 -17.53
C GLU A 30 5.98 9.23 -16.09
N ARG A 31 5.04 8.41 -15.60
CA ARG A 31 4.48 8.52 -14.24
C ARG A 31 5.56 8.52 -13.17
N LEU A 32 6.48 7.55 -13.22
CA LEU A 32 7.52 7.43 -12.19
C LEU A 32 8.39 8.68 -12.12
N ILE A 33 8.85 9.19 -13.28
CA ILE A 33 9.68 10.40 -13.37
C ILE A 33 8.91 11.63 -12.87
N HIS A 34 7.62 11.71 -13.18
CA HIS A 34 6.76 12.82 -12.76
C HIS A 34 6.55 12.82 -11.23
N PHE A 35 6.13 11.69 -10.66
CA PHE A 35 5.82 11.59 -9.24
C PHE A 35 7.07 11.53 -8.35
N GLU A 36 8.22 11.10 -8.87
CA GLU A 36 9.52 11.25 -8.20
C GLU A 36 9.87 12.72 -7.95
N LYS A 37 9.52 13.62 -8.89
CA LYS A 37 9.74 15.06 -8.73
C LYS A 37 8.72 15.72 -7.81
N LEU A 38 7.47 15.25 -7.82
CA LEU A 38 6.40 15.81 -6.99
C LEU A 38 6.50 15.37 -5.53
N TYR A 39 6.87 14.11 -5.28
CA TYR A 39 6.90 13.52 -3.95
C TYR A 39 8.23 12.80 -3.65
N PRO A 40 9.39 13.50 -3.72
CA PRO A 40 10.70 12.87 -3.55
C PRO A 40 10.86 12.17 -2.20
N ASP A 41 10.34 12.76 -1.13
CA ASP A 41 10.39 12.17 0.21
C ASP A 41 9.47 10.95 0.33
N PHE A 42 8.31 10.96 -0.33
CA PHE A 42 7.43 9.79 -0.35
C PHE A 42 8.10 8.60 -1.03
N LEU A 43 8.73 8.81 -2.18
CA LEU A 43 9.45 7.75 -2.89
C LEU A 43 10.64 7.21 -2.09
N LYS A 44 11.34 8.06 -1.33
CA LYS A 44 12.43 7.62 -0.46
C LYS A 44 11.99 6.56 0.56
N HIS A 45 10.75 6.65 1.03
CA HIS A 45 10.19 5.74 2.04
C HIS A 45 9.31 4.64 1.44
N HIS A 46 8.70 4.88 0.28
CA HIS A 46 7.67 4.02 -0.33
C HIS A 46 7.94 3.73 -1.81
N ALA A 47 9.22 3.62 -2.21
CA ALA A 47 9.64 3.42 -3.61
C ALA A 47 8.90 2.27 -4.29
N LEU A 48 8.76 1.12 -3.62
CA LEU A 48 8.08 -0.06 -4.18
C LEU A 48 6.60 0.22 -4.42
N LEU A 49 5.92 0.85 -3.45
CA LEU A 49 4.50 1.18 -3.55
C LEU A 49 4.25 2.13 -4.72
N CYS A 50 5.06 3.18 -4.86
CA CYS A 50 4.99 4.12 -5.98
C CYS A 50 5.26 3.41 -7.32
N THR A 51 6.28 2.56 -7.39
CA THR A 51 6.61 1.79 -8.60
C THR A 51 5.45 0.89 -9.00
N MET A 52 4.80 0.23 -8.04
CA MET A 52 3.64 -0.62 -8.31
C MET A 52 2.43 0.20 -8.77
N ALA A 53 2.16 1.33 -8.14
CA ALA A 53 1.06 2.22 -8.51
C ALA A 53 1.19 2.76 -9.94
N CYS A 54 2.43 2.92 -10.44
CA CYS A 54 2.67 3.37 -11.81
C CYS A 54 2.35 2.31 -12.89
N LYS A 55 2.32 1.01 -12.57
CA LYS A 55 2.24 -0.11 -13.54
C LYS A 55 0.84 -0.37 -14.14
N GLY A 56 -0.15 0.46 -13.83
CA GLY A 56 -1.50 0.41 -14.42
C GLY A 56 -2.40 -0.75 -13.97
N ASN A 57 -1.85 -1.82 -13.38
CA ASN A 57 -2.59 -2.95 -12.80
C ASN A 57 -2.62 -2.93 -11.27
N PHE A 58 -2.49 -1.74 -10.68
CA PHE A 58 -2.41 -1.59 -9.23
C PHE A 58 -3.75 -1.96 -8.57
N ASP A 59 -3.69 -2.90 -7.64
CA ASP A 59 -4.88 -3.38 -6.93
C ASP A 59 -5.26 -2.40 -5.81
N MET A 60 -6.13 -1.46 -6.15
CA MET A 60 -6.67 -0.49 -5.19
C MET A 60 -7.48 -1.15 -4.06
N GLY A 61 -8.12 -2.31 -4.31
CA GLY A 61 -8.89 -3.00 -3.29
C GLY A 61 -8.01 -3.54 -2.16
N HIS A 62 -6.93 -4.23 -2.53
CA HIS A 62 -5.94 -4.72 -1.58
C HIS A 62 -5.20 -3.57 -0.89
N PHE A 63 -4.87 -2.52 -1.63
CA PHE A 63 -4.26 -1.34 -1.06
C PHE A 63 -5.13 -0.71 0.04
N GLU A 64 -6.43 -0.49 -0.22
CA GLU A 64 -7.33 0.09 0.78
C GLU A 64 -7.51 -0.83 1.99
N TYR A 65 -7.58 -2.14 1.78
CA TYR A 65 -7.61 -3.10 2.89
C TYR A 65 -6.35 -3.00 3.77
N MET A 66 -5.16 -2.89 3.17
CA MET A 66 -3.92 -2.70 3.91
C MET A 66 -3.89 -1.37 4.67
N MET A 67 -4.39 -0.28 4.06
CA MET A 67 -4.50 1.02 4.74
C MET A 67 -5.48 0.98 5.91
N GLN A 68 -6.60 0.26 5.78
CA GLN A 68 -7.54 0.06 6.90
C GLN A 68 -6.90 -0.72 8.05
N MET A 69 -6.13 -1.78 7.76
CA MET A 69 -5.41 -2.53 8.80
C MET A 69 -4.40 -1.63 9.51
N ARG A 70 -3.68 -0.80 8.77
CA ARG A 70 -2.75 0.19 9.33
C ARG A 70 -3.44 1.19 10.25
N ASP A 71 -4.60 1.71 9.85
CA ASP A 71 -5.40 2.61 10.70
C ASP A 71 -5.82 1.92 12.01
N LYS A 72 -6.27 0.66 11.95
CA LYS A 72 -6.62 -0.12 13.14
C LYS A 72 -5.44 -0.35 14.07
N ILE A 73 -4.25 -0.62 13.53
CA ILE A 73 -3.02 -0.75 14.31
C ILE A 73 -2.69 0.58 15.01
N ASN A 74 -2.73 1.69 14.26
CA ASN A 74 -2.45 3.02 14.81
C ASN A 74 -3.44 3.41 15.93
N ASN A 75 -4.70 3.01 15.78
CA ASN A 75 -5.75 3.23 16.77
C ASN A 75 -5.73 2.21 17.93
N LYS A 76 -4.82 1.23 17.91
CA LYS A 76 -4.72 0.12 18.88
C LYS A 76 -5.98 -0.76 18.93
N GLU A 77 -6.75 -0.79 17.85
CA GLU A 77 -7.88 -1.69 17.64
C GLU A 77 -7.42 -3.07 17.18
N GLU A 78 -6.20 -3.16 16.65
CA GLU A 78 -5.57 -4.38 16.14
C GLU A 78 -4.07 -4.41 16.49
N THR A 79 -3.49 -5.61 16.61
CA THR A 79 -2.02 -5.76 16.72
C THR A 79 -1.39 -5.96 15.35
N GLU A 80 -0.12 -5.58 15.19
CA GLU A 80 0.65 -5.84 13.97
C GLU A 80 0.66 -7.33 13.60
N GLU A 81 0.78 -8.21 14.59
CA GLU A 81 0.76 -9.66 14.40
C GLU A 81 -0.59 -10.13 13.85
N SER A 82 -1.71 -9.73 14.49
CA SER A 82 -3.04 -10.17 14.05
C SER A 82 -3.41 -9.60 12.69
N ALA A 83 -3.06 -8.34 12.42
CA ALA A 83 -3.22 -7.73 11.10
C ALA A 83 -2.44 -8.49 10.02
N SER A 84 -1.19 -8.89 10.32
CA SER A 84 -0.35 -9.67 9.39
C SER A 84 -0.97 -11.03 9.06
N VAL A 85 -1.52 -11.73 10.07
CA VAL A 85 -2.24 -13.00 9.86
C VAL A 85 -3.47 -12.80 8.98
N LYS A 86 -4.26 -11.74 9.23
CA LYS A 86 -5.46 -11.44 8.44
C LYS A 86 -5.13 -11.12 6.99
N VAL A 87 -4.09 -10.32 6.74
CA VAL A 87 -3.61 -10.03 5.37
C VAL A 87 -3.13 -11.32 4.69
N GLY A 88 -2.33 -12.13 5.38
CA GLY A 88 -1.86 -13.41 4.85
C GLY A 88 -3.00 -14.35 4.46
N GLN A 89 -4.03 -14.46 5.30
CA GLN A 89 -5.20 -15.30 5.02
C GLN A 89 -5.97 -14.83 3.78
N VAL A 90 -6.16 -13.51 3.61
CA VAL A 90 -6.82 -12.95 2.42
C VAL A 90 -6.04 -13.32 1.15
N LEU A 91 -4.72 -13.15 1.16
CA LEU A 91 -3.87 -13.50 0.03
C LEU A 91 -3.88 -15.01 -0.26
N PHE A 92 -3.85 -15.84 0.77
CA PHE A 92 -3.94 -17.30 0.61
C PHE A 92 -5.26 -17.71 -0.05
N ASN A 93 -6.38 -17.21 0.46
CA ASN A 93 -7.72 -17.52 -0.07
C ASN A 93 -7.86 -17.11 -1.53
N GLN A 94 -7.22 -16.01 -1.93
CA GLN A 94 -7.31 -15.52 -3.30
C GLN A 94 -6.42 -16.27 -4.28
N TYR A 95 -5.17 -16.57 -3.90
CA TYR A 95 -4.16 -17.04 -4.86
C TYR A 95 -3.78 -18.51 -4.71
N VAL A 96 -3.96 -19.09 -3.53
CA VAL A 96 -3.46 -20.43 -3.20
C VAL A 96 -4.59 -21.43 -3.07
N GLU A 97 -5.65 -21.09 -2.34
CA GLU A 97 -6.81 -21.96 -2.15
C GLU A 97 -7.46 -22.45 -3.46
N PRO A 98 -7.65 -21.62 -4.50
CA PRO A 98 -8.22 -22.08 -5.77
C PRO A 98 -7.35 -23.10 -6.49
N VAL A 99 -6.03 -23.00 -6.36
CA VAL A 99 -5.05 -23.87 -7.05
C VAL A 99 -4.92 -25.23 -6.35
N ILE A 100 -5.08 -25.28 -5.03
CA ILE A 100 -4.96 -26.53 -4.25
C ILE A 100 -6.24 -27.36 -4.28
N LYS A 101 -7.38 -26.73 -4.56
CA LYS A 101 -8.70 -27.39 -4.62
C LYS A 101 -9.06 -27.94 -6.01
N GLU A 102 -8.17 -27.78 -6.99
CA GLU A 102 -8.20 -28.47 -8.29
C GLU A 102 -7.53 -29.85 -8.21
#